data_AF-A0A835Y3V9-F1
#
_entry.id   AF-A0A835Y3V9-F1
#
_cell.length_a   1.000
_cell.length_b   1.000
_cell.length_c   1.000
_cell.angle_alpha   90.00
_cell.angle_beta   90.00
_cell.angle_gamma   90.00
#
_symmetry.space_group_name_H-M   'P 1'
#
loop_
_entity.id
_entity.type
_entity.pdbx_description
1 polymer ?
#
loop_
_entity_poly.entity_id
_entity_poly.type
_entity_poly.pdbx_seq_one_letter_code
_entity_poly.pdbx_strand_id
1 'polypeptide(L)'
;MPLRSVLTGCATLNRLTTTPAFCSLPLGARFISEEQLGASADHVADLFQRNLVKASRKKPDEAIPTRLLTTRREALSLYREILRYSNLFVWRDEQGRLWRDVIRHSARQEYEAARFEPDPEIINKLIITGRDCVQRTMESFAARARAMAAEPAPPGR
;
A
#
# COMPACT_ATOMS: atom_id res chain seq x y z
N MET A 1 51.59 -18.95 34.56
CA MET A 1 52.75 -19.69 34.05
C MET A 1 52.26 -20.66 32.99
N PRO A 2 52.85 -20.76 31.77
CA PRO A 2 53.52 -19.77 30.91
C PRO A 2 52.84 -19.68 29.51
N LEU A 3 52.71 -18.50 28.88
CA LEU A 3 53.61 -17.82 27.91
C LEU A 3 53.51 -18.27 26.44
N ARG A 4 53.19 -17.30 25.56
CA ARG A 4 53.77 -16.92 24.24
C ARG A 4 52.65 -16.35 23.32
N SER A 5 52.56 -15.08 22.92
CA SER A 5 53.54 -14.05 22.50
C SER A 5 54.33 -14.55 21.28
N VAL A 6 54.41 -13.93 20.09
CA VAL A 6 54.24 -12.57 19.55
C VAL A 6 54.04 -12.72 18.02
N LEU A 7 53.52 -11.68 17.35
CA LEU A 7 53.95 -11.09 16.05
C LEU A 7 52.72 -10.65 15.24
N THR A 8 52.29 -9.39 15.36
CA THR A 8 52.83 -8.19 14.69
C THR A 8 52.70 -8.27 13.17
N GLY A 9 51.67 -7.59 12.64
CA GLY A 9 51.46 -7.34 11.22
C GLY A 9 50.72 -6.01 11.04
N CYS A 10 51.51 -4.95 10.90
CA CYS A 10 51.08 -3.59 10.62
C CYS A 10 50.74 -3.45 9.13
N ALA A 11 49.55 -2.94 8.78
CA ALA A 11 49.33 -2.22 7.52
C ALA A 11 47.97 -1.47 7.53
N THR A 12 48.07 -0.16 7.75
CA THR A 12 47.40 0.91 6.99
C THR A 12 45.90 0.83 6.67
N LEU A 13 45.17 1.73 7.33
CA LEU A 13 44.26 2.73 6.74
C LEU A 13 43.64 2.37 5.38
N ASN A 14 42.32 2.17 5.36
CA ASN A 14 41.47 3.02 4.54
C ASN A 14 40.02 3.06 5.04
N ARG A 15 39.63 4.28 5.38
CA ARG A 15 38.29 4.72 5.73
C ARG A 15 37.47 4.74 4.43
N LEU A 16 36.48 3.86 4.29
CA LEU A 16 35.41 4.04 3.31
C LEU A 16 34.07 3.92 4.03
N THR A 17 33.56 5.10 4.33
CA THR A 17 32.16 5.37 4.63
C THR A 17 31.32 4.92 3.44
N THR A 18 30.64 3.79 3.55
CA THR A 18 29.56 3.41 2.63
C THR A 18 28.36 4.30 2.94
N THR A 19 28.29 5.42 2.23
CA THR A 19 27.08 6.22 2.09
C THR A 19 25.99 5.38 1.40
N PRO A 20 24.72 5.56 1.76
CA PRO A 20 23.63 4.94 1.03
C PRO A 20 23.65 5.48 -0.41
N ALA A 21 23.61 4.58 -1.38
CA ALA A 21 23.34 4.91 -2.76
C ALA A 21 21.97 5.60 -2.81
N PHE A 22 21.99 6.92 -2.81
CA PHE A 22 20.90 7.76 -3.23
C PHE A 22 20.68 7.39 -4.70
N CYS A 23 19.66 6.58 -4.98
CA CYS A 23 19.17 6.37 -6.33
C CYS A 23 18.73 7.74 -6.86
N SER A 24 19.64 8.41 -7.55
CA SER A 24 19.34 9.51 -8.45
C SER A 24 18.46 8.95 -9.56
N LEU A 25 17.14 8.98 -9.32
CA LEU A 25 16.16 8.96 -10.39
C LEU A 25 16.57 10.08 -11.36
N PRO A 26 16.76 9.83 -12.67
CA PRO A 26 16.82 10.93 -13.60
C PRO A 26 15.45 11.62 -13.51
N LEU A 27 15.47 12.85 -12.98
CA LEU A 27 14.39 13.81 -13.10
C LEU A 27 14.27 14.13 -14.59
N GLY A 28 13.64 13.23 -15.33
CA GLY A 28 13.16 13.47 -16.68
C GLY A 28 11.96 14.39 -16.59
N ALA A 29 12.18 15.63 -16.11
CA ALA A 29 11.29 16.74 -16.35
C ALA A 29 11.29 16.96 -17.85
N ARG A 30 10.41 16.23 -18.55
CA ARG A 30 10.03 16.59 -19.91
C ARG A 30 9.37 17.96 -19.77
N PHE A 31 10.10 19.00 -20.16
CA PHE A 31 9.54 20.29 -20.45
C PHE A 31 8.52 20.04 -21.55
N ILE A 32 7.23 19.97 -21.20
CA ILE A 32 6.16 19.84 -22.18
C ILE A 32 5.91 21.27 -22.65
N SER A 33 6.41 21.60 -23.83
CA SER A 33 6.10 22.84 -24.52
C SER A 33 4.57 22.94 -24.67
N GLU A 34 4.04 24.15 -24.52
CA GLU A 34 2.61 24.46 -24.54
C GLU A 34 1.91 24.15 -25.89
N GLU A 35 2.66 23.80 -26.94
CA GLU A 35 2.13 23.29 -28.22
C GLU A 35 1.64 21.84 -28.19
N GLN A 36 1.81 21.13 -27.07
CA GLN A 36 1.44 19.71 -26.95
C GLN A 36 0.00 19.49 -26.42
N LEU A 37 -0.88 20.48 -26.63
CA LEU A 37 -2.30 20.45 -26.24
C LEU A 37 -3.28 20.34 -27.43
N GLY A 38 -2.77 20.03 -28.62
CA GLY A 38 -3.58 19.76 -29.80
C GLY A 38 -3.45 18.32 -30.29
N ALA A 39 -3.85 17.32 -29.49
CA ALA A 39 -4.16 16.03 -30.09
C ALA A 39 -5.34 16.27 -31.03
N SER A 40 -5.08 16.37 -32.34
CA SER A 40 -6.14 16.56 -33.34
C SER A 40 -7.21 15.49 -33.11
N ALA A 41 -8.48 15.85 -33.33
CA ALA A 41 -9.59 14.90 -33.20
C ALA A 41 -9.29 13.60 -33.97
N ASP A 42 -8.60 13.73 -35.11
CA ASP A 42 -8.14 12.62 -35.94
C ASP A 42 -7.10 11.74 -35.23
N HIS A 43 -6.14 12.31 -34.48
CA HIS A 43 -5.15 11.54 -33.73
C HIS A 43 -5.79 10.77 -32.56
N VAL A 44 -6.77 11.38 -31.90
CA VAL A 44 -7.55 10.75 -30.83
C VAL A 44 -8.42 9.63 -31.40
N ALA A 45 -9.10 9.86 -32.52
CA ALA A 45 -9.88 8.85 -33.22
C ALA A 45 -9.01 7.66 -33.67
N ASP A 46 -7.81 7.93 -34.19
CA ASP A 46 -6.83 6.91 -34.55
C ASP A 46 -6.39 6.07 -33.35
N LEU A 47 -6.16 6.69 -32.20
CA LEU A 47 -5.85 5.99 -30.96
C LEU A 47 -7.01 5.10 -30.51
N PHE A 48 -8.25 5.59 -30.60
CA PHE A 48 -9.43 4.77 -30.30
C PHE A 48 -9.55 3.58 -31.25
N GLN A 49 -9.41 3.80 -32.56
CA GLN A 49 -9.50 2.78 -33.59
C GLN A 49 -8.44 1.68 -33.38
N ARG A 50 -7.19 2.08 -33.11
CA ARG A 50 -6.07 1.15 -32.84
C ARG A 50 -6.33 0.33 -31.58
N ASN A 51 -6.87 0.93 -30.52
CA ASN A 51 -7.18 0.21 -29.28
C ASN A 51 -8.41 -0.70 -29.41
N LEU A 52 -9.43 -0.32 -30.19
CA LEU A 52 -10.60 -1.15 -30.49
C LEU A 52 -10.20 -2.41 -31.28
N VAL A 53 -9.37 -2.26 -32.31
CA VAL A 53 -8.84 -3.39 -33.10
C VAL A 53 -7.94 -4.29 -32.24
N LYS A 54 -7.14 -3.71 -31.35
CA LYS A 54 -6.31 -4.47 -30.40
C LYS A 54 -7.16 -5.25 -29.39
N ALA A 55 -8.29 -4.68 -28.95
CA ALA A 55 -9.24 -5.37 -28.07
C ALA A 55 -9.94 -6.53 -28.79
N SER A 56 -10.29 -6.39 -30.08
CA SER A 56 -10.96 -7.46 -30.84
C SER A 56 -10.04 -8.62 -31.24
N ARG A 57 -8.73 -8.37 -31.41
CA ARG A 57 -7.72 -9.40 -31.73
C ARG A 57 -7.35 -10.27 -30.53
N LYS A 58 -7.75 -9.89 -29.32
CA LYS A 58 -7.55 -10.71 -28.13
C LYS A 58 -8.54 -11.88 -28.20
N LYS A 59 -8.06 -13.04 -28.68
CA LYS A 59 -8.83 -14.29 -28.68
C LYS A 59 -9.43 -14.52 -27.29
N PRO A 60 -10.69 -14.97 -27.18
CA PRO A 60 -11.27 -15.40 -25.91
C PRO A 60 -10.66 -16.76 -25.54
N ASP A 61 -9.35 -16.81 -25.33
CA ASP A 61 -8.69 -18.01 -24.82
C ASP A 61 -9.10 -18.14 -23.37
N GLU A 62 -10.00 -19.11 -23.14
CA GLU A 62 -10.47 -19.63 -21.87
C GLU A 62 -10.91 -18.57 -20.87
N ALA A 63 -12.22 -18.56 -20.58
CA ALA A 63 -12.82 -17.76 -19.54
C ALA A 63 -12.16 -18.02 -18.17
N ILE A 64 -11.00 -17.39 -17.91
CA ILE A 64 -10.53 -17.12 -16.57
C ILE A 64 -11.71 -16.40 -15.93
N PRO A 65 -12.32 -16.98 -14.90
CA PRO A 65 -13.63 -16.58 -14.41
C PRO A 65 -13.55 -15.13 -13.98
N THR A 66 -13.98 -14.22 -14.86
CA THR A 66 -13.89 -12.78 -14.65
C THR A 66 -14.69 -12.38 -13.40
N ARG A 67 -15.63 -13.24 -12.98
CA ARG A 67 -16.37 -13.18 -11.71
C ARG A 67 -15.58 -13.60 -10.47
N LEU A 68 -14.67 -14.58 -10.53
CA LEU A 68 -13.78 -14.91 -9.40
C LEU A 68 -12.71 -13.82 -9.18
N LEU A 69 -12.43 -13.02 -10.21
CA LEU A 69 -11.51 -11.90 -10.10
C LEU A 69 -12.11 -10.71 -9.34
N THR A 70 -13.43 -10.50 -9.35
CA THR A 70 -14.02 -9.35 -8.63
C THR A 70 -13.95 -9.56 -7.13
N THR A 71 -14.41 -10.70 -6.59
CA THR A 71 -14.37 -10.96 -5.13
C THR A 71 -12.94 -10.97 -4.58
N ARG A 72 -12.00 -11.63 -5.28
CA ARG A 72 -10.59 -11.65 -4.89
C ARG A 72 -9.94 -10.27 -4.93
N ARG A 73 -10.24 -9.47 -5.96
CA ARG A 73 -9.71 -8.11 -6.09
C ARG A 73 -10.26 -7.21 -4.99
N GLU A 74 -11.55 -7.32 -4.70
CA GLU A 74 -12.19 -6.55 -3.61
C GLU A 74 -11.63 -6.93 -2.24
N ALA A 75 -11.40 -8.22 -1.98
CA ALA A 75 -10.76 -8.69 -0.76
C ALA A 75 -9.31 -8.15 -0.62
N LEU A 76 -8.50 -8.22 -1.68
CA LEU A 76 -7.14 -7.68 -1.65
C LEU A 76 -7.11 -6.15 -1.51
N SER A 77 -8.08 -5.46 -2.12
CA SER A 77 -8.24 -4.01 -1.97
C SER A 77 -8.54 -3.66 -0.52
N LEU A 78 -9.50 -4.36 0.11
CA LEU A 78 -9.85 -4.19 1.52
C LEU A 78 -8.66 -4.49 2.43
N TYR A 79 -7.90 -5.57 2.18
CA TYR A 79 -6.70 -5.90 2.95
C TYR A 79 -5.67 -4.76 2.90
N ARG A 80 -5.38 -4.23 1.71
CA ARG A 80 -4.44 -3.10 1.53
C ARG A 80 -4.95 -1.83 2.20
N GLU A 81 -6.26 -1.62 2.20
CA GLU A 81 -6.90 -0.51 2.92
C GLU A 81 -6.70 -0.62 4.43
N ILE A 82 -6.95 -1.79 5.02
CA ILE A 82 -6.68 -2.06 6.44
C ILE A 82 -5.21 -1.79 6.78
N LEU A 83 -4.27 -2.27 5.95
CA LEU A 83 -2.85 -2.01 6.18
C LEU A 83 -2.50 -0.52 6.12
N ARG A 84 -3.11 0.24 5.21
CA ARG A 84 -2.91 1.69 5.13
C ARG A 84 -3.45 2.39 6.38
N TYR A 85 -4.66 2.08 6.81
CA TYR A 85 -5.25 2.72 7.99
C TYR A 85 -4.62 2.27 9.30
N SER A 86 -4.07 1.04 9.38
CA SER A 86 -3.30 0.58 10.54
C SER A 86 -2.14 1.52 10.90
N ASN A 87 -1.62 2.27 9.93
CA ASN A 87 -0.53 3.21 10.16
C ASN A 87 -0.94 4.42 11.02
N LEU A 88 -2.23 4.77 11.04
CA LEU A 88 -2.79 5.88 11.83
C LEU A 88 -2.75 5.58 13.34
N PHE A 89 -2.74 4.30 13.72
CA PHE A 89 -2.77 3.83 15.09
C PHE A 89 -1.35 3.77 15.68
N VAL A 90 -0.83 4.92 16.10
CA VAL A 90 0.56 5.06 16.61
C VAL A 90 0.67 4.79 18.13
N TRP A 91 -0.45 4.72 18.85
CA TRP A 91 -0.45 4.51 20.30
C TRP A 91 -0.31 3.03 20.70
N ARG A 92 0.02 2.81 21.98
CA ARG A 92 0.20 1.49 22.58
C ARG A 92 -1.07 1.03 23.28
N ASP A 93 -1.25 -0.29 23.29
CA ASP A 93 -2.26 -1.00 24.06
C ASP A 93 -1.86 -1.11 25.54
N GLU A 94 -2.78 -1.58 26.39
CA GLU A 94 -2.57 -1.80 27.83
C GLU A 94 -1.39 -2.74 28.12
N GLN A 95 -1.16 -3.71 27.23
CA GLN A 95 -0.05 -4.66 27.30
C GLN A 95 1.22 -4.12 26.64
N GLY A 96 1.24 -2.83 26.27
CA GLY A 96 2.39 -2.12 25.71
C GLY A 96 2.67 -2.39 24.23
N ARG A 97 1.81 -3.14 23.53
CA ARG A 97 1.94 -3.45 22.08
C ARG A 97 1.45 -2.28 21.23
N LEU A 98 2.03 -2.07 20.05
CA LEU A 98 1.52 -1.05 19.12
C LEU A 98 0.22 -1.53 18.47
N TRP A 99 -0.82 -0.70 18.50
CA TRP A 99 -2.11 -1.04 17.89
C TRP A 99 -2.00 -1.36 16.41
N ARG A 100 -1.11 -0.66 15.69
CA ARG A 100 -0.74 -1.00 14.31
C ARG A 100 -0.44 -2.48 14.11
N ASP A 101 0.40 -3.06 14.96
CA ASP A 101 0.87 -4.43 14.80
C ASP A 101 -0.21 -5.43 15.19
N VAL A 102 -1.00 -5.11 16.22
CA VAL A 102 -2.17 -5.91 16.64
C VAL A 102 -3.20 -5.99 15.50
N ILE A 103 -3.54 -4.85 14.88
CA ILE A 103 -4.50 -4.79 13.76
C ILE A 103 -3.98 -5.59 12.56
N ARG A 104 -2.70 -5.45 12.21
CA ARG A 104 -2.09 -6.18 11.09
C ARG A 104 -2.08 -7.69 11.33
N HIS A 105 -1.74 -8.11 12.54
CA HIS A 105 -1.72 -9.52 12.92
C HIS A 105 -3.13 -10.12 12.90
N SER A 106 -4.10 -9.43 13.52
CA SER A 106 -5.50 -9.84 13.50
C SER A 106 -6.06 -9.90 12.08
N ALA A 107 -5.86 -8.87 11.27
CA ALA A 107 -6.30 -8.88 9.88
C ALA A 107 -5.65 -10.01 9.08
N ARG A 108 -4.37 -10.34 9.34
CA ARG A 108 -3.72 -11.47 8.69
C ARG A 108 -4.38 -12.80 9.07
N GLN A 109 -4.66 -13.00 10.36
CA GLN A 109 -5.32 -14.19 10.87
C GLN A 109 -6.69 -14.40 10.24
N GLU A 110 -7.53 -13.36 10.19
CA GLU A 110 -8.87 -13.44 9.57
C GLU A 110 -8.82 -13.81 8.08
N TYR A 111 -7.88 -13.21 7.33
CA TYR A 111 -7.71 -13.53 5.90
C TYR A 111 -7.13 -14.93 5.65
N GLU A 112 -6.31 -15.44 6.58
CA GLU A 112 -5.81 -16.81 6.50
C GLU A 112 -6.89 -17.83 6.84
N ALA A 113 -7.76 -17.53 7.81
CA ALA A 113 -8.93 -18.35 8.13
C ALA A 113 -9.90 -18.43 6.94
N ALA A 114 -10.21 -17.30 6.30
CA ALA A 114 -11.13 -17.24 5.17
C ALA A 114 -10.53 -17.72 3.82
N ARG A 115 -9.25 -18.15 3.79
CA ARG A 115 -8.53 -18.46 2.55
C ARG A 115 -9.15 -19.60 1.75
N PHE A 116 -9.68 -20.60 2.46
CA PHE A 116 -10.19 -21.84 1.87
C PHE A 116 -11.71 -21.91 1.81
N GLU A 117 -12.39 -20.79 2.06
CA GLU A 117 -13.84 -20.74 1.98
C GLU A 117 -14.31 -20.94 0.52
N PRO A 118 -15.13 -21.96 0.24
CA PRO A 118 -15.56 -22.27 -1.12
C PRO A 118 -16.85 -21.51 -1.50
N ASP A 119 -17.65 -21.08 -0.53
CA ASP A 119 -18.95 -20.47 -0.76
C ASP A 119 -18.81 -18.96 -1.11
N PRO A 120 -19.22 -18.54 -2.32
CA PRO A 120 -19.15 -17.14 -2.72
C PRO A 120 -20.05 -16.21 -1.87
N GLU A 121 -21.14 -16.69 -1.29
CA GLU A 121 -22.03 -15.85 -0.48
C GLU A 121 -21.37 -15.43 0.83
N ILE A 122 -20.67 -16.37 1.48
CA ILE A 122 -19.90 -16.11 2.69
C ILE A 122 -18.79 -15.11 2.42
N ILE A 123 -18.04 -15.29 1.32
CA ILE A 123 -16.98 -14.34 0.94
C ILE A 123 -17.54 -12.94 0.72
N ASN A 124 -18.67 -12.81 0.02
CA ASN A 124 -19.30 -11.50 -0.21
C ASN A 124 -19.75 -10.85 1.10
N LYS A 125 -20.35 -11.61 2.01
CA LYS A 125 -20.73 -11.12 3.36
C LYS A 125 -19.50 -10.63 4.13
N LEU A 126 -18.40 -11.38 4.13
CA LEU A 126 -17.15 -10.99 4.78
C LEU A 126 -16.58 -9.68 4.21
N ILE A 127 -16.59 -9.53 2.88
CA ILE A 127 -16.08 -8.31 2.23
C ILE A 127 -16.96 -7.09 2.56
N ILE A 128 -18.28 -7.23 2.47
CA ILE A 128 -19.22 -6.12 2.73
C ILE A 128 -19.12 -5.70 4.19
N THR A 129 -19.23 -6.66 5.13
CA THR A 129 -19.15 -6.37 6.57
C THR A 129 -17.79 -5.80 6.95
N GLY A 130 -16.70 -6.32 6.38
CA GLY A 130 -15.36 -5.79 6.60
C GLY A 130 -15.20 -4.35 6.12
N ARG A 131 -15.76 -3.99 4.97
CA ARG A 131 -15.78 -2.60 4.46
C ARG A 131 -16.55 -1.66 5.38
N ASP A 132 -17.74 -2.08 5.80
CA ASP A 132 -18.58 -1.27 6.71
C ASP A 132 -17.86 -1.01 8.05
N CYS A 133 -17.19 -2.02 8.61
CA CYS A 133 -16.41 -1.87 9.84
C CYS A 133 -15.25 -0.89 9.68
N VAL A 134 -14.50 -0.98 8.57
CA VAL A 134 -13.39 -0.07 8.27
C VAL A 134 -13.91 1.36 8.11
N GLN A 135 -14.99 1.54 7.36
CA GLN A 135 -15.59 2.85 7.13
C GLN A 135 -16.05 3.51 8.44
N ARG A 136 -16.79 2.79 9.29
CA ARG A 136 -17.24 3.29 10.60
C ARG A 136 -16.07 3.70 11.50
N THR A 137 -15.00 2.90 11.48
CA THR A 137 -13.79 3.20 12.25
C THR A 137 -13.13 4.49 11.75
N MET A 138 -13.04 4.65 10.43
CA MET A 138 -12.45 5.84 9.82
C MET A 138 -13.30 7.09 10.02
N GLU A 139 -14.63 6.97 9.93
CA GLU A 139 -15.57 8.05 10.26
C GLU A 139 -15.42 8.50 11.71
N SER A 140 -15.32 7.55 12.64
CA SER A 140 -15.09 7.83 14.07
C SER A 140 -13.75 8.52 14.30
N PHE A 141 -12.70 8.06 13.61
CA PHE A 141 -11.37 8.66 13.68
C PHE A 141 -11.38 10.10 13.12
N ALA A 142 -12.02 10.32 11.98
CA ALA A 142 -12.16 11.64 11.37
C ALA A 142 -12.99 12.59 12.24
N ALA A 143 -14.07 12.11 12.85
CA ALA A 143 -14.88 12.89 13.78
C ALA A 143 -14.03 13.33 15.00
N ARG A 144 -13.24 12.41 15.57
CA ARG A 144 -12.34 12.74 16.68
C ARG A 144 -11.25 13.72 16.27
N ALA A 145 -10.66 13.56 15.08
CA ALA A 145 -9.67 14.48 14.54
C ALA A 145 -10.23 15.89 14.36
N ARG A 146 -11.46 16.03 13.84
CA ARG A 146 -12.15 17.33 13.72
C ARG A 146 -12.43 17.96 15.07
N ALA A 147 -12.86 17.18 16.06
CA ALA A 147 -13.09 17.68 17.41
C ALA A 147 -11.81 18.22 18.06
N MET A 148 -10.69 17.50 17.94
CA MET A 148 -9.40 17.95 18.46
C MET A 148 -8.87 19.20 17.74
N ALA A 149 -9.21 19.39 16.46
CA ALA A 149 -8.83 20.59 15.72
C ALA A 149 -9.73 21.80 16.05
N ALA A 150 -10.99 21.56 16.44
CA ALA A 150 -11.95 22.60 16.79
C ALA A 150 -11.81 23.07 18.25
N GLU A 151 -11.25 22.25 19.13
CA GLU A 151 -10.93 22.65 20.51
C GLU A 151 -9.84 23.74 20.48
N PRO A 152 -10.16 25.01 20.81
CA PRO A 152 -9.15 26.06 20.82
C PRO A 152 -8.16 25.79 21.95
N ALA A 153 -6.86 25.95 21.65
CA ALA A 153 -5.80 25.74 22.62
C ALA A 153 -6.10 26.51 23.93
N PRO A 154 -5.91 25.88 25.11
CA PRO A 154 -6.17 26.57 26.38
C PRO A 154 -5.30 27.83 26.46
N PRO A 155 -5.85 28.98 26.93
CA PRO A 155 -5.05 30.18 27.11
C PRO A 155 -3.88 29.84 28.03
N GLY A 156 -2.67 30.10 27.55
CA GLY A 156 -1.42 29.78 28.23
C GLY A 156 -1.43 30.28 29.67
N ARG A 157 -1.02 29.40 30.60
CA ARG A 157 -0.75 29.76 32.00
C ARG A 157 0.52 30.58 32.11
#